data_AF-A0A1H8D4I8-F1
#
_entry.id   AF-A0A1H8D4I8-F1
#
_cell.length_a   1.000
_cell.length_b   1.000
_cell.length_c   1.000
_cell.angle_alpha   90.00
_cell.angle_beta   90.00
_cell.angle_gamma   90.00
#
_symmetry.space_group_name_H-M   'P 1'
#
loop_
_entity.id
_entity.type
_entity.pdbx_description
1 polymer ?
#
loop_
_entity_poly.entity_id
_entity_poly.type
_entity_poly.pdbx_seq_one_letter_code
_entity_poly.pdbx_strand_id
1 'polypeptide(L)'
;MEKIVSDSTAQEIVTKLSDNLEQNISILEAMISKTEDFYGLVAARLPEIEQNIDETIEETELLINYFIETESNESEVNGGFQMAEVLGNLQKRINQVYDSLSARDEISEVLEGFVIDSTDDQAQFSEVLNLIEELDEVLSELEDLSINAIIVSSKAGDKGAGFRVISNEINRLSADIKEKYNFIEESMLNLQNWYDDFTDDLHRLAEIEETVATDYKQEVKGVFNEILASLQTISDMLKDFMDHINQAVAPIYDIMVLTQNQDIIRQNLENLIKIISNTYQEVKGLNLIGMGDKEILDHLVFMSEVFNLSQKLMTNILQQLQDSLFAIQDKFTEMDLNLNEIKEDGKELTSFLAGRPEEENRTVEEERVSLELIYQNLINFIPKLTNALEELDDKYVHVLDNKMIFYDNMKKIQEQFTEINGVANQFNKIRLLAKIEFSRMPTAKQSFADDIEAAIKDFINSSDHNQRLYSDLKVHLEENYKQFMAISSKTRDTINQSNEVIAESEDKLLLTKRLIKEAIQALQQSINDLVSEVTMVNQQIDECHTLQTEGQSVIDSLEEFKLEVIELKESYLEKAGLESWEEHNERLQELVIQFTNYLERKTAQDEIDDLDIEVGSEGGELTLF
;
A
#
# COMPACT_ATOMS: atom_id res chain seq x y z
N MET A 1 -92.09 28.11 -9.26
CA MET A 1 -92.49 26.72 -8.98
C MET A 1 -91.23 25.89 -9.15
N GLU A 2 -90.32 26.03 -8.19
CA GLU A 2 -89.10 25.23 -8.07
C GLU A 2 -89.24 24.33 -6.85
N LYS A 3 -88.56 23.19 -6.89
CA LYS A 3 -88.79 22.01 -6.06
C LYS A 3 -88.62 22.33 -4.57
N ILE A 4 -89.72 22.36 -3.83
CA ILE A 4 -89.67 22.16 -2.38
C ILE A 4 -89.14 20.73 -2.17
N VAL A 5 -87.93 20.59 -1.63
CA VAL A 5 -87.35 19.28 -1.31
C VAL A 5 -88.27 18.62 -0.27
N SER A 6 -88.73 17.40 -0.55
CA SER A 6 -89.58 16.67 0.40
C SER A 6 -88.74 16.23 1.61
N ASP A 7 -89.32 16.23 2.81
CA ASP A 7 -88.63 15.77 4.03
C ASP A 7 -88.04 14.35 3.87
N SER A 8 -88.63 13.50 3.01
CA SER A 8 -88.07 12.19 2.63
C SER A 8 -86.80 12.26 1.77
N THR A 9 -86.70 13.24 0.87
CA THR A 9 -85.50 13.48 0.04
C THR A 9 -84.38 14.08 0.88
N ALA A 10 -84.72 14.96 1.83
CA ALA A 10 -83.76 15.50 2.79
C ALA A 10 -83.17 14.39 3.68
N GLN A 11 -84.00 13.43 4.12
CA GLN A 11 -83.54 12.28 4.91
C GLN A 11 -82.63 11.33 4.11
N GLU A 12 -82.84 11.18 2.80
CA GLU A 12 -81.98 10.40 1.91
C GLU A 12 -80.58 11.04 1.78
N ILE A 13 -80.52 12.37 1.66
CA ILE A 13 -79.26 13.14 1.66
C ILE A 13 -78.52 12.97 2.99
N VAL A 14 -79.20 13.12 4.14
CA VAL A 14 -78.61 12.90 5.47
C VAL A 14 -78.05 11.47 5.62
N THR A 15 -78.73 10.48 5.06
CA THR A 15 -78.24 9.08 5.10
C THR A 15 -76.98 8.91 4.23
N LYS A 16 -76.96 9.47 3.01
CA LYS A 16 -75.79 9.48 2.13
C LYS A 16 -74.59 10.18 2.78
N LEU A 17 -74.83 11.34 3.43
CA LEU A 17 -73.80 12.07 4.17
C LEU A 17 -73.21 11.22 5.30
N SER A 18 -74.04 10.51 6.07
CA SER A 18 -73.57 9.62 7.13
C SER A 18 -72.64 8.52 6.60
N ASP A 19 -73.02 7.82 5.53
CA ASP A 19 -72.23 6.71 4.98
C ASP A 19 -70.86 7.20 4.44
N ASN A 20 -70.84 8.36 3.77
CA ASN A 20 -69.61 8.91 3.23
C ASN A 20 -68.71 9.54 4.31
N LEU A 21 -69.27 10.11 5.39
CA LEU A 21 -68.48 10.56 6.55
C LEU A 21 -67.77 9.38 7.23
N GLU A 22 -68.43 8.22 7.36
CA GLU A 22 -67.83 6.99 7.86
C GLU A 22 -66.67 6.51 6.97
N GLN A 23 -66.82 6.61 5.64
CA GLN A 23 -65.74 6.33 4.70
C GLN A 23 -64.56 7.30 4.86
N ASN A 24 -64.81 8.61 5.02
CA ASN A 24 -63.75 9.60 5.24
C ASN A 24 -62.99 9.34 6.54
N ILE A 25 -63.68 8.97 7.63
CA ILE A 25 -63.03 8.55 8.89
C ILE A 25 -62.10 7.37 8.63
N SER A 26 -62.57 6.33 7.92
CA SER A 26 -61.74 5.17 7.61
C SER A 26 -60.51 5.51 6.75
N ILE A 27 -60.63 6.45 5.81
CA ILE A 27 -59.49 6.94 5.01
C ILE A 27 -58.48 7.66 5.92
N LEU A 28 -58.94 8.57 6.78
CA LEU A 28 -58.06 9.32 7.69
C LEU A 28 -57.35 8.40 8.70
N GLU A 29 -58.03 7.38 9.24
CA GLU A 29 -57.41 6.35 10.08
C GLU A 29 -56.31 5.57 9.33
N ALA A 30 -56.57 5.21 8.05
CA ALA A 30 -55.58 4.57 7.21
C ALA A 30 -54.38 5.50 6.90
N MET A 31 -54.62 6.80 6.71
CA MET A 31 -53.56 7.80 6.51
C MET A 31 -52.66 7.92 7.75
N ILE A 32 -53.23 7.89 8.96
CA ILE A 32 -52.44 7.85 10.21
C ILE A 32 -51.52 6.63 10.22
N SER A 33 -52.07 5.43 9.98
CA SER A 33 -51.29 4.18 10.01
C SER A 33 -50.13 4.21 9.00
N LYS A 34 -50.40 4.58 7.75
CA LYS A 34 -49.38 4.62 6.70
C LYS A 34 -48.31 5.69 6.95
N THR A 35 -48.71 6.83 7.51
CA THR A 35 -47.78 7.89 7.90
C THR A 35 -46.89 7.40 9.05
N GLU A 36 -47.45 6.75 10.06
CA GLU A 36 -46.69 6.15 11.16
C GLU A 36 -45.71 5.07 10.67
N ASP A 37 -46.14 4.18 9.77
CA ASP A 37 -45.28 3.15 9.16
C ASP A 37 -44.09 3.77 8.41
N PHE A 38 -44.34 4.82 7.61
CA PHE A 38 -43.30 5.50 6.83
C PHE A 38 -42.26 6.21 7.71
N TYR A 39 -42.71 7.10 8.60
CA TYR A 39 -41.80 7.84 9.47
C TYR A 39 -41.08 6.92 10.46
N GLY A 40 -41.76 5.86 10.93
CA GLY A 40 -41.16 4.82 11.76
C GLY A 40 -40.06 4.04 11.02
N LEU A 41 -40.28 3.74 9.74
CA LEU A 41 -39.26 3.11 8.90
C LEU A 41 -38.05 4.03 8.68
N VAL A 42 -38.26 5.31 8.35
CA VAL A 42 -37.17 6.27 8.18
C VAL A 42 -36.38 6.38 9.48
N ALA A 43 -37.05 6.57 10.61
CA ALA A 43 -36.40 6.67 11.93
C ALA A 43 -35.64 5.40 12.34
N ALA A 44 -36.10 4.21 11.92
CA ALA A 44 -35.40 2.95 12.19
C ALA A 44 -34.15 2.77 11.32
N ARG A 45 -34.13 3.32 10.10
CA ARG A 45 -33.01 3.20 9.16
C ARG A 45 -31.90 4.23 9.38
N LEU A 46 -32.22 5.43 9.88
CA LEU A 46 -31.18 6.45 10.12
C LEU A 46 -30.02 5.97 10.99
N PRO A 47 -30.22 5.25 12.12
CA PRO A 47 -29.12 4.73 12.92
C PRO A 47 -28.28 3.66 12.21
N GLU A 48 -28.90 2.84 11.35
CA GLU A 48 -28.18 1.82 10.56
C GLU A 48 -27.30 2.49 9.50
N ILE A 49 -27.82 3.54 8.85
CA ILE A 49 -27.06 4.35 7.89
C ILE A 49 -25.90 5.06 8.60
N GLU A 50 -26.14 5.68 9.76
CA GLU A 50 -25.10 6.34 10.57
C GLU A 50 -24.00 5.34 10.97
N GLN A 51 -24.37 4.17 11.49
CA GLN A 51 -23.41 3.13 11.86
C GLN A 51 -22.58 2.66 10.66
N ASN A 52 -23.20 2.40 9.51
CA ASN A 52 -22.47 1.96 8.32
C ASN A 52 -21.50 3.04 7.82
N ILE A 53 -21.85 4.32 7.96
CA ILE A 53 -20.93 5.41 7.62
C ILE A 53 -19.75 5.46 8.61
N ASP A 54 -20.02 5.37 9.92
CA ASP A 54 -18.95 5.33 10.93
C ASP A 54 -17.98 4.16 10.67
N GLU A 55 -18.50 2.97 10.34
CA GLU A 55 -17.70 1.81 9.95
C GLU A 55 -16.87 2.10 8.68
N THR A 56 -17.46 2.75 7.68
CA THR A 56 -16.76 3.15 6.45
C THR A 56 -15.65 4.17 6.71
N ILE A 57 -15.87 5.12 7.65
CA ILE A 57 -14.86 6.08 8.10
C ILE A 57 -13.70 5.35 8.77
N GLU A 58 -13.99 4.45 9.72
CA GLU A 58 -12.97 3.67 10.43
C GLU A 58 -12.14 2.82 9.45
N GLU A 59 -12.78 2.14 8.49
CA GLU A 59 -12.10 1.38 7.43
C GLU A 59 -11.19 2.26 6.57
N THR A 60 -11.64 3.48 6.22
CA THR A 60 -10.86 4.43 5.43
C THR A 60 -9.68 5.00 6.23
N GLU A 61 -9.86 5.29 7.53
CA GLU A 61 -8.77 5.74 8.41
C GLU A 61 -7.71 4.65 8.58
N LEU A 62 -8.11 3.39 8.73
CA LEU A 62 -7.19 2.26 8.76
C LEU A 62 -6.35 2.17 7.48
N LEU A 63 -6.96 2.39 6.31
CA LEU A 63 -6.25 2.45 5.03
C LEU A 63 -5.28 3.63 4.98
N ILE A 64 -5.69 4.83 5.40
CA ILE A 64 -4.83 6.03 5.46
C ILE A 64 -3.60 5.76 6.35
N ASN A 65 -3.81 5.20 7.54
CA ASN A 65 -2.72 4.86 8.48
C ASN A 65 -1.78 3.81 7.93
N TYR A 66 -2.29 2.88 7.12
CA TYR A 66 -1.49 1.88 6.44
C TYR A 66 -0.53 2.48 5.39
N PHE A 67 -0.96 3.56 4.73
CA PHE A 67 -0.25 4.20 3.62
C PHE A 67 0.62 5.41 4.00
N ILE A 68 0.23 6.22 4.99
CA ILE A 68 0.71 7.63 5.11
C ILE A 68 1.47 7.96 6.40
N GLU A 69 0.97 7.58 7.59
CA GLU A 69 1.46 8.21 8.82
C GLU A 69 2.89 7.81 9.18
N THR A 70 3.79 8.78 9.03
CA THR A 70 5.21 8.75 9.40
C THR A 70 5.52 9.59 10.63
N GLU A 71 4.49 10.20 11.27
CA GLU A 71 4.71 10.97 12.49
C GLU A 71 4.82 10.07 13.72
N SER A 72 6.07 9.87 14.10
CA SER A 72 6.56 9.60 15.45
C SER A 72 5.61 10.04 16.58
N ASN A 73 4.67 9.20 16.95
CA ASN A 73 4.13 9.15 18.30
C ASN A 73 4.46 7.77 18.86
N GLU A 74 5.28 7.78 19.91
CA GLU A 74 5.61 6.65 20.79
C GLU A 74 4.35 6.15 21.53
N SER A 75 3.33 5.73 20.79
CA SER A 75 2.19 5.02 21.33
C SER A 75 2.28 3.60 20.78
N GLU A 76 2.64 2.66 21.64
CA GLU A 76 2.51 1.23 21.42
C GLU A 76 1.03 0.90 21.10
N VAL A 77 0.64 1.05 19.84
CA VAL A 77 -0.50 0.32 19.28
C VAL A 77 0.10 -0.77 18.40
N ASN A 78 0.01 -2.00 18.90
CA ASN A 78 0.53 -3.21 18.30
C ASN A 78 0.17 -3.33 16.80
N GLY A 79 1.19 -3.37 15.93
CA GLY A 79 1.19 -4.28 14.78
C GLY A 79 0.78 -3.75 13.39
N GLY A 80 0.73 -2.44 13.15
CA GLY A 80 0.48 -1.92 11.79
C GLY A 80 1.74 -1.93 10.91
N PHE A 81 1.79 -2.78 9.88
CA PHE A 81 2.83 -2.71 8.84
C PHE A 81 2.66 -1.43 8.02
N GLN A 82 3.60 -0.50 8.09
CA GLN A 82 3.57 0.72 7.28
C GLN A 82 4.33 0.49 5.97
N MET A 83 3.64 0.63 4.83
CA MET A 83 4.26 0.39 3.52
C MET A 83 5.46 1.32 3.28
N ALA A 84 5.35 2.59 3.68
CA ALA A 84 6.46 3.55 3.59
C ALA A 84 7.69 3.13 4.41
N GLU A 85 7.50 2.51 5.58
CA GLU A 85 8.59 2.03 6.43
C GLU A 85 9.27 0.79 5.83
N VAL A 86 8.49 -0.18 5.35
CA VAL A 86 9.02 -1.37 4.67
C VAL A 86 9.84 -0.96 3.45
N LEU A 87 9.31 -0.03 2.66
CA LEU A 87 10.01 0.51 1.49
C LEU A 87 11.25 1.30 1.87
N GLY A 88 11.16 2.18 2.87
CA GLY A 88 12.30 2.96 3.36
C GLY A 88 13.43 2.08 3.90
N ASN A 89 13.09 1.02 4.63
CA ASN A 89 14.04 0.03 5.13
C ASN A 89 14.70 -0.76 4.00
N LEU A 90 13.93 -1.23 3.02
CA LEU A 90 14.46 -1.92 1.84
C LEU A 90 15.37 -0.99 1.03
N GLN A 91 14.95 0.25 0.76
CA GLN A 91 15.75 1.25 0.05
C GLN A 91 17.05 1.57 0.80
N LYS A 92 16.99 1.79 2.12
CA LYS A 92 18.16 2.08 2.95
C LYS A 92 19.16 0.93 2.92
N ARG A 93 18.68 -0.31 3.01
CA ARG A 93 19.54 -1.50 3.01
C ARG A 93 20.10 -1.80 1.63
N ILE A 94 19.31 -1.64 0.56
CA ILE A 94 19.82 -1.68 -0.81
C ILE A 94 20.91 -0.62 -1.01
N ASN A 95 20.71 0.61 -0.51
CA ASN A 95 21.74 1.64 -0.52
C ASN A 95 22.98 1.25 0.29
N GLN A 96 22.85 0.54 1.42
CA GLN A 96 24.00 0.02 2.17
C GLN A 96 24.77 -1.05 1.39
N VAL A 97 24.10 -1.90 0.62
CA VAL A 97 24.77 -2.84 -0.31
C VAL A 97 25.57 -2.03 -1.32
N TYR A 98 24.93 -1.03 -1.93
CA TYR A 98 25.60 -0.18 -2.89
C TYR A 98 26.74 0.60 -2.28
N ASP A 99 26.62 1.14 -1.06
CA ASP A 99 27.70 1.87 -0.39
C ASP A 99 28.85 0.91 -0.01
N SER A 100 28.56 -0.34 0.33
CA SER A 100 29.57 -1.38 0.58
C SER A 100 30.26 -1.85 -0.69
N LEU A 101 29.53 -1.99 -1.80
CA LEU A 101 30.09 -2.23 -3.14
C LEU A 101 30.80 -0.95 -3.66
N SER A 102 30.34 0.23 -3.24
CA SER A 102 30.89 1.56 -3.58
C SER A 102 32.01 2.01 -2.64
N ALA A 103 32.46 1.15 -1.72
CA ALA A 103 33.86 1.11 -1.33
C ALA A 103 34.77 0.83 -2.55
N ARG A 104 34.20 0.76 -3.77
CA ARG A 104 34.77 1.04 -5.10
C ARG A 104 36.11 1.73 -5.09
N ASP A 105 36.32 2.83 -4.37
CA ASP A 105 37.64 3.46 -4.43
C ASP A 105 38.73 2.54 -3.83
N GLU A 106 38.53 1.93 -2.66
CA GLU A 106 39.53 1.01 -2.08
C GLU A 106 39.55 -0.36 -2.79
N ILE A 107 38.38 -0.90 -3.15
CA ILE A 107 38.30 -2.22 -3.81
C ILE A 107 38.78 -2.13 -5.25
N SER A 108 38.31 -1.14 -6.02
CA SER A 108 38.79 -0.89 -7.37
C SER A 108 40.25 -0.45 -7.33
N GLU A 109 40.73 0.37 -6.38
CA GLU A 109 42.17 0.71 -6.32
C GLU A 109 43.04 -0.51 -5.97
N VAL A 110 42.57 -1.44 -5.14
CA VAL A 110 43.29 -2.70 -4.86
C VAL A 110 43.18 -3.67 -6.03
N LEU A 111 42.02 -3.80 -6.68
CA LEU A 111 41.81 -4.65 -7.86
C LEU A 111 42.56 -4.12 -9.07
N GLU A 112 42.46 -2.81 -9.34
CA GLU A 112 43.14 -2.09 -10.40
C GLU A 112 44.64 -2.01 -10.09
N GLY A 113 45.05 -1.92 -8.81
CA GLY A 113 46.42 -2.12 -8.37
C GLY A 113 46.95 -3.50 -8.72
N PHE A 114 46.22 -4.58 -8.38
CA PHE A 114 46.56 -5.94 -8.79
C PHE A 114 46.65 -6.10 -10.31
N VAL A 115 45.73 -5.48 -11.05
CA VAL A 115 45.68 -5.56 -12.52
C VAL A 115 46.76 -4.72 -13.19
N ILE A 116 47.09 -3.53 -12.67
CA ILE A 116 48.15 -2.65 -13.20
C ILE A 116 49.53 -3.22 -12.83
N ASP A 117 49.70 -3.66 -11.58
CA ASP A 117 50.92 -4.30 -11.11
C ASP A 117 51.12 -5.66 -11.77
N SER A 118 50.08 -6.28 -12.36
CA SER A 118 50.21 -7.54 -13.09
C SER A 118 51.31 -7.50 -14.17
N THR A 119 51.50 -6.36 -14.85
CA THR A 119 52.59 -6.21 -15.82
C THR A 119 53.98 -6.19 -15.17
N ASP A 120 54.12 -5.57 -14.00
CA ASP A 120 55.38 -5.52 -13.25
C ASP A 120 55.64 -6.86 -12.54
N ASP A 121 54.62 -7.51 -12.01
CA ASP A 121 54.68 -8.85 -11.43
C ASP A 121 55.07 -9.89 -12.48
N GLN A 122 54.47 -9.83 -13.68
CA GLN A 122 54.84 -10.69 -14.81
C GLN A 122 56.28 -10.46 -15.28
N ALA A 123 56.77 -9.21 -15.21
CA ALA A 123 58.17 -8.91 -15.45
C ALA A 123 59.08 -9.52 -14.37
N GLN A 124 58.68 -9.49 -13.10
CA GLN A 124 59.41 -10.12 -12.00
C GLN A 124 59.42 -11.66 -12.08
N PHE A 125 58.30 -12.29 -12.44
CA PHE A 125 58.24 -13.73 -12.75
C PHE A 125 59.25 -14.09 -13.84
N SER A 126 59.26 -13.32 -14.93
CA SER A 126 60.17 -13.51 -16.05
C SER A 126 61.64 -13.28 -15.65
N GLU A 127 61.92 -12.29 -14.81
CA GLU A 127 63.27 -12.00 -14.31
C GLU A 127 63.81 -13.15 -13.46
N VAL A 128 62.98 -13.70 -12.55
CA VAL A 128 63.35 -14.87 -11.75
C VAL A 128 63.62 -16.09 -12.64
N LEU A 129 62.76 -16.36 -13.63
CA LEU A 129 62.93 -17.49 -14.56
C LEU A 129 64.19 -17.34 -15.42
N ASN A 130 64.44 -16.17 -16.00
CA ASN A 130 65.66 -15.91 -16.77
C ASN A 130 66.92 -16.14 -15.92
N LEU A 131 66.90 -15.73 -14.66
CA LEU A 131 68.03 -15.92 -13.76
C LEU A 131 68.21 -17.40 -13.37
N ILE A 132 67.13 -18.19 -13.32
CA ILE A 132 67.23 -19.66 -13.17
C ILE A 132 67.90 -20.28 -14.40
N GLU A 133 67.56 -19.84 -15.61
CA GLU A 133 68.23 -20.30 -16.84
C GLU A 133 69.73 -19.95 -16.83
N GLU A 134 70.10 -18.72 -16.47
CA GLU A 134 71.50 -18.32 -16.32
C GLU A 134 72.25 -19.18 -15.29
N LEU A 135 71.58 -19.54 -14.20
CA LEU A 135 72.13 -20.44 -13.18
C LEU A 135 72.33 -21.86 -13.70
N ASP A 136 71.47 -22.36 -14.59
CA ASP A 136 71.64 -23.66 -15.22
C ASP A 136 72.89 -23.70 -16.11
N GLU A 137 73.19 -22.60 -16.81
CA GLU A 137 74.42 -22.44 -17.59
C GLU A 137 75.66 -22.48 -16.69
N VAL A 138 75.67 -21.72 -15.60
CA VAL A 138 76.79 -21.68 -14.64
C VAL A 138 76.98 -23.04 -13.96
N LEU A 139 75.91 -23.74 -13.60
CA LEU A 139 75.97 -25.07 -13.01
C LEU A 139 76.50 -26.11 -14.00
N SER A 140 76.13 -26.00 -15.27
CA SER A 140 76.63 -26.86 -16.34
C SER A 140 78.13 -26.62 -16.60
N GLU A 141 78.58 -25.36 -16.57
CA GLU A 141 80.00 -25.02 -16.65
C GLU A 141 80.79 -25.59 -15.46
N LEU A 142 80.25 -25.47 -14.23
CA LEU A 142 80.84 -26.09 -13.04
C LEU A 142 80.92 -27.61 -13.14
N GLU A 143 79.90 -28.25 -13.72
CA GLU A 143 79.90 -29.68 -13.98
C GLU A 143 81.01 -30.07 -14.96
N ASP A 144 81.14 -29.38 -16.09
CA ASP A 144 82.19 -29.61 -17.09
C ASP A 144 83.60 -29.38 -16.53
N LEU A 145 83.79 -28.31 -15.76
CA LEU A 145 85.03 -28.04 -15.05
C LEU A 145 85.33 -29.17 -14.05
N SER A 146 84.33 -29.64 -13.29
CA SER A 146 84.52 -30.73 -12.33
C SER A 146 84.91 -32.04 -13.01
N ILE A 147 84.33 -32.38 -14.17
CA ILE A 147 84.66 -33.60 -14.93
C ILE A 147 86.09 -33.52 -15.48
N ASN A 148 86.47 -32.37 -16.04
CA ASN A 148 87.84 -32.14 -16.50
C ASN A 148 88.85 -32.26 -15.34
N ALA A 149 88.48 -31.77 -14.15
CA ALA A 149 89.27 -31.88 -12.93
C ALA A 149 89.43 -33.35 -12.46
N ILE A 150 88.37 -34.16 -12.55
CA ILE A 150 88.38 -35.59 -12.24
C ILE A 150 89.34 -36.35 -13.18
N ILE A 151 89.37 -35.99 -14.47
CA ILE A 151 90.28 -36.59 -15.46
C ILE A 151 91.74 -36.22 -15.14
N VAL A 152 92.01 -34.92 -14.91
CA VAL A 152 93.35 -34.41 -14.61
C VAL A 152 93.90 -34.97 -13.29
N SER A 153 93.08 -35.05 -12.26
CA SER A 153 93.44 -35.66 -10.97
C SER A 153 93.75 -37.16 -11.10
N SER A 154 92.98 -37.88 -11.91
CA SER A 154 93.22 -39.31 -12.20
C SER A 154 94.54 -39.52 -12.94
N LYS A 155 94.91 -38.61 -13.85
CA LYS A 155 96.19 -38.63 -14.56
C LYS A 155 97.40 -38.31 -13.67
N ALA A 156 97.18 -37.56 -12.58
CA ALA A 156 98.22 -37.19 -11.60
C ALA A 156 98.50 -38.28 -10.54
N GLY A 157 97.75 -39.39 -10.54
CA GLY A 157 97.96 -40.52 -9.62
C GLY A 157 97.76 -40.15 -8.14
N ASP A 158 98.64 -40.62 -7.26
CA ASP A 158 98.54 -40.37 -5.80
C ASP A 158 98.62 -38.87 -5.44
N LYS A 159 99.29 -38.06 -6.27
CA LYS A 159 99.39 -36.60 -6.09
C LYS A 159 98.08 -35.87 -6.40
N GLY A 160 97.13 -36.54 -7.07
CA GLY A 160 95.81 -36.01 -7.44
C GLY A 160 94.65 -36.48 -6.56
N ALA A 161 94.91 -37.31 -5.54
CA ALA A 161 93.84 -37.96 -4.78
C ALA A 161 92.91 -36.96 -4.04
N GLY A 162 93.47 -35.95 -3.37
CA GLY A 162 92.68 -34.90 -2.69
C GLY A 162 91.88 -34.04 -3.68
N PHE A 163 92.48 -33.72 -4.82
CA PHE A 163 91.83 -32.97 -5.89
C PHE A 163 90.65 -33.74 -6.49
N ARG A 164 90.79 -35.06 -6.70
CA ARG A 164 89.71 -35.92 -7.19
C ARG A 164 88.49 -35.94 -6.25
N VAL A 165 88.71 -35.97 -4.93
CA VAL A 165 87.61 -35.95 -3.95
C VAL A 165 86.84 -34.63 -4.02
N ILE A 166 87.57 -33.51 -4.10
CA ILE A 166 86.98 -32.17 -4.23
C ILE A 166 86.18 -32.03 -5.53
N SER A 167 86.72 -32.49 -6.66
CA SER A 167 86.02 -32.41 -7.95
C SER A 167 84.79 -33.32 -8.04
N ASN A 168 84.85 -34.52 -7.47
CA ASN A 168 83.67 -35.39 -7.36
C ASN A 168 82.58 -34.73 -6.50
N GLU A 169 82.96 -34.03 -5.43
CA GLU A 169 82.01 -33.33 -4.58
C GLU A 169 81.40 -32.11 -5.27
N ILE A 170 82.19 -31.34 -6.03
CA ILE A 170 81.67 -30.24 -6.88
C ILE A 170 80.66 -30.79 -7.89
N ASN A 171 81.00 -31.87 -8.59
CA ASN A 171 80.10 -32.51 -9.56
C ASN A 171 78.77 -32.94 -8.92
N ARG A 172 78.86 -33.63 -7.77
CA ARG A 172 77.69 -34.10 -7.01
C ARG A 172 76.79 -32.94 -6.56
N LEU A 173 77.39 -31.86 -6.04
CA LEU A 173 76.63 -30.71 -5.57
C LEU A 173 76.03 -29.91 -6.74
N SER A 174 76.73 -29.77 -7.87
CA SER A 174 76.18 -29.14 -9.07
C SER A 174 74.93 -29.87 -9.56
N ALA A 175 74.98 -31.20 -9.62
CA ALA A 175 73.83 -32.02 -10.02
C ALA A 175 72.64 -31.88 -9.04
N ASP A 176 72.91 -31.89 -7.73
CA ASP A 176 71.88 -31.72 -6.68
C ASP A 176 71.20 -30.34 -6.75
N ILE A 177 71.98 -29.27 -6.97
CA ILE A 177 71.42 -27.92 -7.12
C ILE A 177 70.63 -27.78 -8.41
N LYS A 178 71.08 -28.37 -9.52
CA LYS A 178 70.37 -28.35 -10.81
C LYS A 178 68.98 -28.99 -10.68
N GLU A 179 68.87 -30.13 -9.97
CA GLU A 179 67.58 -30.75 -9.69
C GLU A 179 66.64 -29.82 -8.89
N LYS A 180 67.18 -29.08 -7.92
CA LYS A 180 66.40 -28.11 -7.12
C LYS A 180 65.96 -26.90 -7.94
N TYR A 181 66.80 -26.37 -8.83
CA TYR A 181 66.40 -25.27 -9.71
C TYR A 181 65.32 -25.68 -10.71
N ASN A 182 65.39 -26.88 -11.27
CA ASN A 182 64.32 -27.40 -12.13
C ASN A 182 62.97 -27.45 -11.37
N PHE A 183 63.00 -27.84 -10.09
CA PHE A 183 61.79 -27.82 -9.25
C PHE A 183 61.30 -26.39 -8.97
N ILE A 184 62.21 -25.44 -8.74
CA ILE A 184 61.86 -24.01 -8.59
C ILE A 184 61.23 -23.48 -9.87
N GLU A 185 61.82 -23.78 -11.03
CA GLU A 185 61.29 -23.37 -12.34
C GLU A 185 59.86 -23.88 -12.54
N GLU A 186 59.62 -25.18 -12.34
CA GLU A 186 58.28 -25.78 -12.43
C GLU A 186 57.31 -25.12 -11.45
N SER A 187 57.74 -24.88 -10.21
CA SER A 187 56.90 -24.25 -9.19
C SER A 187 56.61 -22.77 -9.50
N MET A 188 57.57 -22.05 -10.09
CA MET A 188 57.40 -20.66 -10.53
C MET A 188 56.42 -20.57 -11.70
N LEU A 189 56.50 -21.48 -12.68
CA LEU A 189 55.52 -21.56 -13.77
C LEU A 189 54.12 -21.88 -13.25
N ASN A 190 54.00 -22.78 -12.27
CA ASN A 190 52.72 -23.07 -11.62
C ASN A 190 52.17 -21.86 -10.86
N LEU A 191 53.03 -21.09 -10.18
CA LEU A 191 52.64 -19.87 -9.49
C LEU A 191 52.22 -18.76 -10.47
N GLN A 192 52.92 -18.62 -11.60
CA GLN A 192 52.59 -17.67 -12.66
C GLN A 192 51.22 -17.99 -13.29
N ASN A 193 50.98 -19.26 -13.68
CA ASN A 193 49.68 -19.68 -14.22
C ASN A 193 48.54 -19.42 -13.21
N TRP A 194 48.78 -19.72 -11.93
CA TRP A 194 47.81 -19.43 -10.87
C TRP A 194 47.51 -17.92 -10.78
N TYR A 195 48.54 -17.07 -10.90
CA TYR A 195 48.41 -15.62 -10.83
C TYR A 195 47.64 -15.06 -12.04
N ASP A 196 47.85 -15.63 -13.23
CA ASP A 196 47.09 -15.31 -14.44
C ASP A 196 45.61 -15.67 -14.30
N ASP A 197 45.32 -16.89 -13.84
CA ASP A 197 43.94 -17.34 -13.59
C ASP A 197 43.25 -16.47 -12.54
N PHE A 198 43.97 -16.13 -11.46
CA PHE A 198 43.48 -15.22 -10.42
C PHE A 198 43.15 -13.83 -11.00
N THR A 199 44.03 -13.28 -11.84
CA THR A 199 43.83 -11.95 -12.46
C THR A 199 42.66 -11.94 -13.45
N ASP A 200 42.44 -13.02 -14.22
CA ASP A 200 41.25 -13.15 -15.08
C ASP A 200 39.95 -13.23 -14.27
N ASP A 201 39.96 -13.99 -13.16
CA ASP A 201 38.83 -14.05 -12.23
C ASP A 201 38.53 -12.69 -11.59
N LEU A 202 39.56 -11.89 -11.25
CA LEU A 202 39.39 -10.53 -10.74
C LEU A 202 38.74 -9.59 -11.79
N HIS A 203 39.12 -9.69 -13.06
CA HIS A 203 38.48 -8.89 -14.12
C HIS A 203 36.99 -9.20 -14.25
N ARG A 204 36.63 -10.48 -14.23
CA ARG A 204 35.22 -10.92 -14.29
C ARG A 204 34.44 -10.48 -13.06
N LEU A 205 35.07 -10.55 -11.89
CA LEU A 205 34.48 -10.06 -10.64
C LEU A 205 34.15 -8.56 -10.73
N ALA A 206 35.09 -7.75 -11.25
CA ALA A 206 34.89 -6.31 -11.42
C ALA A 206 33.74 -5.97 -12.40
N GLU A 207 33.57 -6.74 -13.48
CA GLU A 207 32.48 -6.54 -14.44
C GLU A 207 31.09 -6.80 -13.81
N ILE A 208 30.99 -7.86 -13.00
CA ILE A 208 29.74 -8.19 -12.27
C ILE A 208 29.45 -7.13 -11.22
N GLU A 209 30.48 -6.70 -10.45
CA GLU A 209 30.32 -5.63 -9.46
C GLU A 209 29.84 -4.32 -10.10
N GLU A 210 30.36 -3.94 -11.28
CA GLU A 210 29.94 -2.74 -11.98
C GLU A 210 28.48 -2.81 -12.43
N THR A 211 28.06 -3.98 -12.94
CA THR A 211 26.67 -4.23 -13.35
C THR A 211 25.72 -4.10 -12.16
N VAL A 212 26.05 -4.73 -11.03
CA VAL A 212 25.27 -4.61 -9.79
C VAL A 212 25.23 -3.16 -9.31
N ALA A 213 26.37 -2.49 -9.23
CA ALA A 213 26.49 -1.14 -8.67
C ALA A 213 25.77 -0.06 -9.50
N THR A 214 25.65 -0.25 -10.82
CA THR A 214 25.14 0.78 -11.74
C THR A 214 23.70 0.51 -12.16
N ASP A 215 23.44 -0.67 -12.74
CA ASP A 215 22.17 -0.94 -13.41
C ASP A 215 21.06 -1.20 -12.40
N TYR A 216 21.31 -2.12 -11.47
CA TYR A 216 20.34 -2.46 -10.42
C TYR A 216 20.11 -1.28 -9.48
N LYS A 217 21.10 -0.40 -9.25
CA LYS A 217 20.95 0.78 -8.38
C LYS A 217 19.96 1.79 -8.96
N GLN A 218 20.08 2.05 -10.25
CA GLN A 218 19.19 2.98 -10.94
C GLN A 218 17.77 2.40 -11.04
N GLU A 219 17.65 1.11 -11.36
CA GLU A 219 16.36 0.42 -11.47
C GLU A 219 15.62 0.43 -10.12
N VAL A 220 16.28 0.05 -9.02
CA VAL A 220 15.74 0.15 -7.66
C VAL A 220 15.22 1.55 -7.38
N LYS A 221 16.07 2.55 -7.57
CA LYS A 221 15.72 3.94 -7.23
C LYS A 221 14.51 4.42 -8.05
N GLY A 222 14.42 4.03 -9.32
CA GLY A 222 13.27 4.31 -10.17
C GLY A 222 11.99 3.71 -9.62
N VAL A 223 11.99 2.39 -9.37
CA VAL A 223 10.84 1.66 -8.83
C VAL A 223 10.39 2.25 -7.48
N PHE A 224 11.31 2.56 -6.56
CA PHE A 224 10.96 3.18 -5.28
C PHE A 224 10.30 4.54 -5.41
N ASN A 225 10.81 5.41 -6.28
CA ASN A 225 10.22 6.72 -6.51
C ASN A 225 8.80 6.60 -7.08
N GLU A 226 8.57 5.65 -7.99
CA GLU A 226 7.24 5.37 -8.54
C GLU A 226 6.26 4.88 -7.47
N ILE A 227 6.71 4.00 -6.55
CA ILE A 227 5.86 3.55 -5.43
C ILE A 227 5.52 4.72 -4.53
N LEU A 228 6.50 5.51 -4.10
CA LEU A 228 6.28 6.64 -3.20
C LEU A 228 5.31 7.67 -3.82
N ALA A 229 5.46 7.96 -5.11
CA ALA A 229 4.53 8.84 -5.83
C ALA A 229 3.11 8.27 -5.88
N SER A 230 2.98 6.95 -6.08
CA SER A 230 1.70 6.25 -6.10
C SER A 230 1.04 6.20 -4.73
N LEU A 231 1.82 6.01 -3.66
CA LEU A 231 1.36 6.09 -2.28
C LEU A 231 0.84 7.49 -1.93
N GLN A 232 1.51 8.54 -2.40
CA GLN A 232 1.02 9.91 -2.24
C GLN A 232 -0.29 10.13 -3.00
N THR A 233 -0.41 9.58 -4.21
CA THR A 233 -1.66 9.69 -4.99
C THR A 233 -2.81 8.95 -4.30
N ILE A 234 -2.57 7.74 -3.76
CA ILE A 234 -3.54 6.99 -2.95
C ILE A 234 -3.94 7.77 -1.71
N SER A 235 -2.97 8.41 -1.07
CA SER A 235 -3.22 9.25 0.09
C SER A 235 -4.18 10.39 -0.22
N ASP A 236 -3.93 11.11 -1.30
CA ASP A 236 -4.75 12.24 -1.68
C ASP A 236 -6.16 11.76 -2.07
N MET A 237 -6.27 10.65 -2.82
CA MET A 237 -7.56 10.02 -3.13
C MET A 237 -8.32 9.58 -1.87
N LEU A 238 -7.66 8.96 -0.88
CA LEU A 238 -8.31 8.52 0.36
C LEU A 238 -8.76 9.71 1.23
N LYS A 239 -8.04 10.84 1.20
CA LYS A 239 -8.47 12.06 1.89
C LYS A 239 -9.68 12.69 1.23
N ASP A 240 -9.66 12.84 -0.09
CA ASP A 240 -10.80 13.36 -0.85
C ASP A 240 -12.03 12.45 -0.63
N PHE A 241 -11.81 11.14 -0.66
CA PHE A 241 -12.82 10.13 -0.36
C PHE A 241 -13.41 10.26 1.06
N MET A 242 -12.57 10.51 2.07
CA MET A 242 -13.02 10.76 3.45
C MET A 242 -13.82 12.06 3.59
N ASP A 243 -13.43 13.11 2.87
CA ASP A 243 -14.18 14.37 2.83
C ASP A 243 -15.57 14.16 2.21
N HIS A 244 -15.69 13.35 1.16
CA HIS A 244 -16.98 13.01 0.55
C HIS A 244 -17.85 12.16 1.49
N ILE A 245 -17.29 11.17 2.20
CA ILE A 245 -18.04 10.39 3.21
C ILE A 245 -18.63 11.30 4.28
N ASN A 246 -17.84 12.23 4.82
CA ASN A 246 -18.32 13.18 5.82
C ASN A 246 -19.47 14.06 5.30
N GLN A 247 -19.45 14.43 4.01
CA GLN A 247 -20.55 15.15 3.39
C GLN A 247 -21.81 14.29 3.23
N ALA A 248 -21.67 12.98 3.04
CA ALA A 248 -22.81 12.05 2.97
C ALA A 248 -23.53 11.89 4.32
N VAL A 249 -22.88 12.15 5.46
CA VAL A 249 -23.49 12.10 6.80
C VAL A 249 -24.38 13.32 7.09
N ALA A 250 -24.03 14.48 6.53
CA ALA A 250 -24.64 15.76 6.93
C ALA A 250 -26.19 15.77 6.86
N PRO A 251 -26.85 15.18 5.85
CA PRO A 251 -28.31 15.17 5.77
C PRO A 251 -29.02 14.30 6.83
N ILE A 252 -28.33 13.34 7.47
CA ILE A 252 -28.94 12.42 8.46
C ILE A 252 -29.54 13.19 9.63
N TYR A 253 -28.80 14.17 10.16
CA TYR A 253 -29.26 15.00 11.27
C TYR A 253 -30.47 15.86 10.90
N ASP A 254 -30.47 16.41 9.67
CA ASP A 254 -31.62 17.17 9.14
C ASP A 254 -32.86 16.27 9.03
N ILE A 255 -32.71 15.04 8.51
CA ILE A 255 -33.81 14.08 8.38
C ILE A 255 -34.35 13.71 9.76
N MET A 256 -33.48 13.48 10.76
CA MET A 256 -33.90 13.17 12.12
C MET A 256 -34.79 14.28 12.71
N VAL A 257 -34.47 15.56 12.46
CA VAL A 257 -35.33 16.68 12.86
C VAL A 257 -36.64 16.68 12.07
N LEU A 258 -36.59 16.46 10.76
CA LEU A 258 -37.79 16.42 9.90
C LEU A 258 -38.75 15.30 10.27
N THR A 259 -38.25 14.14 10.73
CA THR A 259 -39.13 13.03 11.16
C THR A 259 -40.00 13.38 12.36
N GLN A 260 -39.59 14.36 13.20
CA GLN A 260 -40.39 14.82 14.34
C GLN A 260 -41.70 15.51 13.90
N ASN A 261 -41.79 16.00 12.66
CA ASN A 261 -43.04 16.59 12.13
C ASN A 261 -44.18 15.56 12.04
N GLN A 262 -43.87 14.26 12.05
CA GLN A 262 -44.87 13.19 12.07
C GLN A 262 -45.86 13.37 13.21
N ASP A 263 -45.39 13.70 14.42
CA ASP A 263 -46.26 13.85 15.59
C ASP A 263 -47.31 14.96 15.38
N ILE A 264 -46.92 16.05 14.71
CA ILE A 264 -47.82 17.18 14.40
C ILE A 264 -48.86 16.75 13.36
N ILE A 265 -48.44 16.06 12.30
CA ILE A 265 -49.34 15.57 11.24
C ILE A 265 -50.34 14.57 11.83
N ARG A 266 -49.86 13.64 12.67
CA ARG A 266 -50.71 12.64 13.36
C ARG A 266 -51.75 13.33 14.25
N GLN A 267 -51.33 14.28 15.09
CA GLN A 267 -52.25 15.01 15.97
C GLN A 267 -53.34 15.76 15.19
N ASN A 268 -52.96 16.45 14.11
CA ASN A 268 -53.92 17.17 13.28
C ASN A 268 -54.92 16.20 12.60
N LEU A 269 -54.46 15.03 12.13
CA LEU A 269 -55.34 13.98 11.59
C LEU A 269 -56.29 13.42 12.67
N GLU A 270 -55.79 13.12 13.87
CA GLU A 270 -56.62 12.66 15.00
C GLU A 270 -57.70 13.68 15.37
N ASN A 271 -57.35 14.98 15.38
CA ASN A 271 -58.29 16.05 15.68
C ASN A 271 -59.35 16.21 14.58
N LEU A 272 -58.94 16.11 13.30
CA LEU A 272 -59.89 16.09 12.18
C LEU A 272 -60.84 14.89 12.27
N ILE A 273 -60.32 13.70 12.61
CA ILE A 273 -61.14 12.50 12.84
C ILE A 273 -62.15 12.74 13.96
N LYS A 274 -61.75 13.37 15.08
CA LYS A 274 -62.67 13.69 16.19
C LYS A 274 -63.80 14.61 15.72
N ILE A 275 -63.49 15.66 14.95
CA ILE A 275 -64.51 16.58 14.40
C ILE A 275 -65.47 15.83 13.50
N ILE A 276 -64.95 15.10 12.50
CA ILE A 276 -65.78 14.37 11.54
C ILE A 276 -66.59 13.28 12.25
N SER A 277 -66.03 12.62 13.27
CA SER A 277 -66.73 11.62 14.09
C SER A 277 -67.89 12.22 14.90
N ASN A 278 -67.68 13.38 15.52
CA ASN A 278 -68.76 14.08 16.24
C ASN A 278 -69.87 14.48 15.28
N THR A 279 -69.53 15.06 14.12
CA THR A 279 -70.49 15.40 13.06
C THR A 279 -71.21 14.16 12.54
N TYR A 280 -70.51 13.04 12.33
CA TYR A 280 -71.13 11.78 11.92
C TYR A 280 -72.17 11.29 12.94
N GLN A 281 -71.89 11.34 14.25
CA GLN A 281 -72.85 10.94 15.27
C GLN A 281 -74.10 11.85 15.26
N GLU A 282 -73.91 13.15 15.06
CA GLU A 282 -75.02 14.09 14.93
C GLU A 282 -75.86 13.83 13.67
N VAL A 283 -75.22 13.70 12.50
CA VAL A 283 -75.86 13.40 11.21
C VAL A 283 -76.62 12.08 11.25
N LYS A 284 -76.05 11.03 11.83
CA LYS A 284 -76.69 9.72 11.97
C LYS A 284 -77.90 9.74 12.92
N GLY A 285 -77.86 10.60 13.94
CA GLY A 285 -78.94 10.79 14.91
C GLY A 285 -80.07 11.70 14.41
N LEU A 286 -79.86 12.43 13.32
CA LEU A 286 -80.80 13.40 12.75
C LEU A 286 -81.96 12.71 12.01
N ASN A 287 -83.17 12.90 12.52
CA ASN A 287 -84.41 12.51 11.85
C ASN A 287 -85.23 13.75 11.50
N LEU A 288 -85.13 14.18 10.25
CA LEU A 288 -85.76 15.41 9.75
C LEU A 288 -87.29 15.32 9.70
N ILE A 289 -87.86 14.11 9.80
CA ILE A 289 -89.29 13.88 9.72
C ILE A 289 -89.98 14.37 11.01
N GLY A 290 -90.64 15.52 10.92
CA GLY A 290 -91.42 16.11 12.02
C GLY A 290 -90.67 17.13 12.88
N MET A 291 -89.44 17.50 12.51
CA MET A 291 -88.70 18.61 13.11
C MET A 291 -89.20 19.96 12.59
N GLY A 292 -89.03 21.02 13.38
CA GLY A 292 -89.39 22.38 12.93
C GLY A 292 -88.40 22.89 11.87
N ASP A 293 -88.88 23.61 10.84
CA ASP A 293 -88.01 24.12 9.77
C ASP A 293 -86.82 24.96 10.29
N LYS A 294 -87.00 25.68 11.41
CA LYS A 294 -85.92 26.43 12.09
C LYS A 294 -84.86 25.55 12.74
N GLU A 295 -85.27 24.45 13.37
CA GLU A 295 -84.34 23.49 13.99
C GLU A 295 -83.53 22.77 12.91
N ILE A 296 -84.15 22.47 11.76
CA ILE A 296 -83.45 21.91 10.59
C ILE A 296 -82.43 22.92 10.05
N LEU A 297 -82.80 24.20 9.96
CA LEU A 297 -81.89 25.25 9.51
C LEU A 297 -80.68 25.41 10.46
N ASP A 298 -80.85 25.31 11.78
CA ASP A 298 -79.74 25.31 12.74
C ASP A 298 -78.74 24.19 12.43
N HIS A 299 -79.21 22.94 12.30
CA HIS A 299 -78.35 21.80 11.97
C HIS A 299 -77.66 21.92 10.61
N LEU A 300 -78.31 22.53 9.60
CA LEU A 300 -77.73 22.75 8.27
C LEU A 300 -76.66 23.84 8.28
N VAL A 301 -76.82 24.90 9.07
CA VAL A 301 -75.78 25.93 9.25
C VAL A 301 -74.55 25.31 9.91
N PHE A 302 -74.74 24.63 11.05
CA PHE A 302 -73.69 23.90 11.74
C PHE A 302 -72.92 22.94 10.82
N MET A 303 -73.62 22.07 10.09
CA MET A 303 -72.97 21.11 9.18
C MET A 303 -72.17 21.81 8.07
N SER A 304 -72.69 22.90 7.51
CA SER A 304 -72.00 23.67 6.47
C SER A 304 -70.69 24.28 6.99
N GLU A 305 -70.72 24.84 8.20
CA GLU A 305 -69.54 25.45 8.84
C GLU A 305 -68.51 24.39 9.23
N VAL A 306 -68.94 23.26 9.82
CA VAL A 306 -68.03 22.15 10.16
C VAL A 306 -67.41 21.51 8.92
N PHE A 307 -68.16 21.32 7.83
CA PHE A 307 -67.59 20.78 6.58
C PHE A 307 -66.60 21.75 5.94
N ASN A 308 -66.87 23.05 5.96
CA ASN A 308 -65.91 24.06 5.48
C ASN A 308 -64.62 24.06 6.31
N LEU A 309 -64.76 24.06 7.64
CA LEU A 309 -63.61 23.99 8.55
C LEU A 309 -62.81 22.69 8.36
N SER A 310 -63.49 21.54 8.28
CA SER A 310 -62.86 20.22 8.06
C SER A 310 -62.13 20.17 6.72
N GLN A 311 -62.69 20.77 5.66
CA GLN A 311 -62.05 20.86 4.35
C GLN A 311 -60.75 21.68 4.41
N LYS A 312 -60.78 22.82 5.10
CA LYS A 312 -59.60 23.68 5.29
C LYS A 312 -58.53 23.03 6.15
N LEU A 313 -58.91 22.40 7.26
CA LEU A 313 -57.99 21.64 8.11
C LEU A 313 -57.34 20.50 7.33
N MET A 314 -58.12 19.73 6.56
CA MET A 314 -57.58 18.67 5.72
C MET A 314 -56.62 19.19 4.64
N THR A 315 -56.95 20.33 4.02
CA THR A 315 -56.06 20.99 3.04
C THR A 315 -54.72 21.38 3.68
N ASN A 316 -54.75 21.94 4.88
CA ASN A 316 -53.55 22.31 5.61
C ASN A 316 -52.72 21.09 6.04
N ILE A 317 -53.38 20.03 6.52
CA ILE A 317 -52.72 18.76 6.86
C ILE A 317 -52.04 18.16 5.63
N LEU A 318 -52.74 18.13 4.50
CA LEU A 318 -52.23 17.59 3.25
C LEU A 318 -51.02 18.39 2.75
N GLN A 319 -51.07 19.72 2.82
CA GLN A 319 -49.94 20.58 2.49
C GLN A 319 -48.74 20.32 3.41
N GLN A 320 -48.97 20.21 4.73
CA GLN A 320 -47.91 19.95 5.70
C GLN A 320 -47.25 18.58 5.47
N LEU A 321 -48.05 17.55 5.15
CA LEU A 321 -47.55 16.23 4.78
C LEU A 321 -46.72 16.31 3.50
N GLN A 322 -47.21 17.01 2.47
CA GLN A 322 -46.48 17.20 1.22
C GLN A 322 -45.14 17.91 1.42
N ASP A 323 -45.12 19.00 2.18
CA ASP A 323 -43.90 19.76 2.46
C ASP A 323 -42.89 18.90 3.23
N SER A 324 -43.36 18.12 4.21
CA SER A 324 -42.49 17.22 4.98
C SER A 324 -41.95 16.06 4.14
N LEU A 325 -42.77 15.44 3.29
CA LEU A 325 -42.33 14.37 2.39
C LEU A 325 -41.31 14.90 1.38
N PHE A 326 -41.56 16.08 0.80
CA PHE A 326 -40.63 16.72 -0.13
C PHE A 326 -39.30 17.04 0.54
N ALA A 327 -39.30 17.60 1.75
CA ALA A 327 -38.07 17.91 2.49
C ALA A 327 -37.25 16.66 2.81
N ILE A 328 -37.90 15.55 3.19
CA ILE A 328 -37.22 14.27 3.44
C ILE A 328 -36.68 13.68 2.12
N GLN A 329 -37.47 13.71 1.05
CA GLN A 329 -37.06 13.22 -0.28
C GLN A 329 -35.86 13.98 -0.83
N ASP A 330 -35.86 15.31 -0.70
CA ASP A 330 -34.76 16.18 -1.13
C ASP A 330 -33.46 15.80 -0.43
N LYS A 331 -33.52 15.54 0.89
CA LYS A 331 -32.37 15.11 1.70
C LYS A 331 -31.85 13.72 1.34
N PHE A 332 -32.72 12.74 1.13
CA PHE A 332 -32.28 11.42 0.66
C PHE A 332 -31.80 11.43 -0.79
N THR A 333 -32.27 12.35 -1.62
CA THR A 333 -31.74 12.56 -2.98
C THR A 333 -30.35 13.18 -2.93
N GLU A 334 -30.12 14.16 -2.04
CA GLU A 334 -28.79 14.73 -1.75
C GLU A 334 -27.81 13.63 -1.29
N MET A 335 -28.24 12.75 -0.37
CA MET A 335 -27.43 11.60 0.07
C MET A 335 -27.15 10.63 -1.09
N ASP A 336 -28.14 10.28 -1.90
CA ASP A 336 -27.96 9.35 -3.03
C ASP A 336 -26.93 9.89 -4.05
N LEU A 337 -26.96 11.19 -4.34
CA LEU A 337 -25.96 11.83 -5.20
C LEU A 337 -24.55 11.73 -4.60
N ASN A 338 -24.37 12.12 -3.34
CA ASN A 338 -23.07 12.07 -2.66
C ASN A 338 -22.54 10.62 -2.57
N LEU A 339 -23.42 9.65 -2.27
CA LEU A 339 -23.04 8.24 -2.17
C LEU A 339 -22.69 7.63 -3.52
N ASN A 340 -23.33 8.09 -4.61
CA ASN A 340 -22.94 7.68 -5.95
C ASN A 340 -21.58 8.28 -6.36
N GLU A 341 -21.25 9.50 -5.95
CA GLU A 341 -19.90 10.07 -6.11
C GLU A 341 -18.86 9.23 -5.35
N ILE A 342 -19.10 8.94 -4.07
CA ILE A 342 -18.25 8.05 -3.26
C ILE A 342 -18.08 6.68 -3.92
N LYS A 343 -19.14 6.12 -4.51
CA LYS A 343 -19.09 4.84 -5.21
C LYS A 343 -18.19 4.90 -6.46
N GLU A 344 -18.20 5.99 -7.21
CA GLU A 344 -17.29 6.19 -8.33
C GLU A 344 -15.85 6.40 -7.85
N ASP A 345 -15.63 7.17 -6.78
CA ASP A 345 -14.30 7.33 -6.17
C ASP A 345 -13.74 5.98 -5.69
N GLY A 346 -14.58 5.14 -5.07
CA GLY A 346 -14.23 3.78 -4.66
C GLY A 346 -13.83 2.88 -5.84
N LYS A 347 -14.46 3.05 -7.01
CA LYS A 347 -14.04 2.37 -8.24
C LYS A 347 -12.73 2.93 -8.77
N GLU A 348 -12.51 4.25 -8.74
CA GLU A 348 -11.23 4.85 -9.14
C GLU A 348 -10.09 4.33 -8.26
N LEU A 349 -10.27 4.36 -6.93
CA LEU A 349 -9.35 3.76 -5.94
C LEU A 349 -9.05 2.29 -6.27
N THR A 350 -10.09 1.49 -6.50
CA THR A 350 -9.93 0.07 -6.87
C THR A 350 -9.15 -0.08 -8.17
N SER A 351 -9.44 0.74 -9.19
CA SER A 351 -8.78 0.70 -10.49
C SER A 351 -7.30 1.08 -10.40
N PHE A 352 -6.96 2.06 -9.56
CA PHE A 352 -5.58 2.51 -9.34
C PHE A 352 -4.78 1.46 -8.55
N LEU A 353 -5.41 0.81 -7.58
CA LEU A 353 -4.77 -0.15 -6.69
C LEU A 353 -4.61 -1.54 -7.35
N ALA A 354 -5.68 -2.07 -7.95
CA ALA A 354 -5.72 -3.42 -8.53
C ALA A 354 -5.41 -3.45 -10.05
N GLY A 355 -5.41 -2.30 -10.72
CA GLY A 355 -5.34 -2.21 -12.18
C GLY A 355 -6.71 -2.40 -12.84
N ARG A 356 -6.92 -1.78 -14.02
CA ARG A 356 -8.15 -2.01 -14.81
C ARG A 356 -8.18 -3.43 -15.36
N PRO A 357 -9.33 -4.14 -15.32
CA PRO A 357 -9.52 -5.39 -16.05
C PRO A 357 -9.23 -5.19 -17.54
N GLU A 358 -8.65 -6.19 -18.22
CA GLU A 358 -8.24 -6.13 -19.64
C GLU A 358 -9.37 -5.82 -20.65
N GLU A 359 -10.63 -5.73 -20.22
CA GLU A 359 -11.81 -5.59 -21.09
C GLU A 359 -12.22 -4.14 -21.43
N GLU A 360 -11.67 -3.12 -20.75
CA GLU A 360 -11.95 -1.72 -21.09
C GLU A 360 -10.87 -1.14 -22.03
N ASN A 361 -11.29 -0.72 -23.23
CA ASN A 361 -10.43 -0.13 -24.26
C ASN A 361 -9.49 0.93 -23.66
N ARG A 362 -8.18 0.66 -23.70
CA ARG A 362 -7.13 1.60 -23.30
C ARG A 362 -7.13 2.79 -24.26
N THR A 363 -7.57 3.97 -23.81
CA THR A 363 -7.25 5.23 -24.47
C THR A 363 -5.86 5.68 -24.03
N VAL A 364 -5.09 6.24 -24.97
CA VAL A 364 -3.66 6.59 -24.85
C VAL A 364 -3.38 7.69 -23.81
N GLU A 365 -4.41 8.34 -23.25
CA GLU A 365 -4.26 9.44 -22.28
C GLU A 365 -4.31 9.00 -20.80
N GLU A 366 -4.60 7.73 -20.50
CA GLU A 366 -4.72 7.22 -19.12
C GLU A 366 -3.80 6.03 -18.82
N GLU A 367 -2.54 6.08 -19.23
CA GLU A 367 -1.49 5.20 -18.67
C GLU A 367 -1.12 5.64 -17.24
N ARG A 368 -2.10 5.66 -16.32
CA ARG A 368 -1.77 5.71 -14.89
C ARG A 368 -1.19 4.35 -14.52
N VAL A 369 0.07 4.34 -14.09
CA VAL A 369 0.72 3.14 -13.55
C VAL A 369 -0.05 2.72 -12.29
N SER A 370 -0.64 1.53 -12.30
CA SER A 370 -1.35 1.01 -11.13
C SER A 370 -0.38 0.51 -10.06
N LEU A 371 -0.77 0.56 -8.79
CA LEU A 371 0.03 0.02 -7.69
C LEU A 371 0.35 -1.47 -7.93
N GLU A 372 -0.59 -2.22 -8.50
CA GLU A 372 -0.39 -3.61 -8.94
C GLU A 372 0.78 -3.76 -9.93
N LEU A 373 0.89 -2.89 -10.94
CA LEU A 373 1.98 -2.92 -11.91
C LEU A 373 3.33 -2.67 -11.22
N ILE A 374 3.34 -1.75 -10.25
CA ILE A 374 4.57 -1.40 -9.52
C ILE A 374 4.99 -2.55 -8.59
N TYR A 375 4.04 -3.19 -7.91
CA TYR A 375 4.32 -4.42 -7.16
C TYR A 375 4.85 -5.52 -8.08
N GLN A 376 4.29 -5.66 -9.29
CA GLN A 376 4.78 -6.64 -10.25
C GLN A 376 6.22 -6.33 -10.70
N ASN A 377 6.55 -5.05 -10.89
CA ASN A 377 7.92 -4.62 -11.19
C ASN A 377 8.86 -4.95 -10.03
N LEU A 378 8.48 -4.69 -8.77
CA LEU A 378 9.24 -5.08 -7.58
C LEU A 378 9.44 -6.59 -7.49
N ILE A 379 8.38 -7.38 -7.63
CA ILE A 379 8.41 -8.85 -7.56
C ILE A 379 9.25 -9.44 -8.70
N ASN A 380 9.30 -8.79 -9.85
CA ASN A 380 10.18 -9.22 -10.96
C ASN A 380 11.63 -8.76 -10.76
N PHE A 381 11.84 -7.67 -10.03
CA PHE A 381 13.15 -7.08 -9.81
C PHE A 381 13.93 -7.77 -8.67
N ILE A 382 13.27 -8.04 -7.55
CA ILE A 382 13.87 -8.64 -6.35
C ILE A 382 14.61 -9.95 -6.67
N PRO A 383 14.04 -10.91 -7.42
CA PRO A 383 14.74 -12.13 -7.80
C PRO A 383 15.95 -11.88 -8.71
N LYS A 384 15.90 -10.88 -9.60
CA LYS A 384 17.06 -10.54 -10.45
C LYS A 384 18.21 -9.99 -9.61
N LEU A 385 17.91 -9.08 -8.69
CA LEU A 385 18.91 -8.54 -7.76
C LEU A 385 19.49 -9.65 -6.87
N THR A 386 18.63 -10.51 -6.33
CA THR A 386 19.05 -11.65 -5.48
C THR A 386 19.97 -12.59 -6.24
N ASN A 387 19.60 -12.98 -7.47
CA ASN A 387 20.45 -13.84 -8.31
C ASN A 387 21.79 -13.17 -8.64
N ALA A 388 21.80 -11.87 -8.91
CA ALA A 388 23.05 -11.15 -9.20
C ALA A 388 23.96 -11.06 -7.96
N LEU A 389 23.39 -10.89 -6.77
CA LEU A 389 24.12 -10.91 -5.51
C LEU A 389 24.64 -12.31 -5.15
N GLU A 390 23.86 -13.36 -5.42
CA GLU A 390 24.30 -14.75 -5.27
C GLU A 390 25.44 -15.10 -6.23
N GLU A 391 25.34 -14.71 -7.51
CA GLU A 391 26.41 -14.88 -8.48
C GLU A 391 27.70 -14.17 -8.04
N LEU A 392 27.56 -12.97 -7.47
CA LEU A 392 28.68 -12.22 -6.92
C LEU A 392 29.31 -12.91 -5.70
N ASP A 393 28.51 -13.42 -4.75
CA ASP A 393 29.04 -14.19 -3.61
C ASP A 393 29.76 -15.45 -4.06
N ASP A 394 29.19 -16.20 -5.01
CA ASP A 394 29.79 -17.41 -5.57
C ASP A 394 31.15 -17.13 -6.24
N LYS A 395 31.27 -15.99 -6.94
CA LYS A 395 32.55 -15.56 -7.51
C LYS A 395 33.57 -15.24 -6.42
N TYR A 396 33.16 -14.53 -5.38
CA TYR A 396 34.04 -14.30 -4.23
C TYR A 396 34.46 -15.63 -3.56
N VAL A 397 33.57 -16.61 -3.39
CA VAL A 397 33.94 -17.96 -2.88
C VAL A 397 35.03 -18.58 -3.73
N HIS A 398 34.82 -18.63 -5.05
CA HIS A 398 35.74 -19.27 -5.99
C HIS A 398 37.16 -18.69 -5.89
N VAL A 399 37.26 -17.37 -5.83
CA VAL A 399 38.56 -16.68 -5.75
C VAL A 399 39.26 -16.92 -4.39
N LEU A 400 38.49 -17.07 -3.31
CA LEU A 400 39.02 -17.31 -1.95
C LEU A 400 39.42 -18.78 -1.71
N ASP A 401 38.77 -19.74 -2.36
CA ASP A 401 39.05 -21.18 -2.19
C ASP A 401 40.47 -21.56 -2.64
N ASN A 402 41.03 -20.80 -3.57
CA ASN A 402 42.37 -21.02 -4.12
C ASN A 402 43.52 -20.58 -3.20
N LYS A 403 43.22 -20.06 -2.01
CA LYS A 403 44.21 -19.61 -1.00
C LYS A 403 45.26 -20.66 -0.66
N MET A 404 44.86 -21.92 -0.50
CA MET A 404 45.79 -22.97 -0.07
C MET A 404 46.85 -23.24 -1.14
N ILE A 405 46.46 -23.23 -2.41
CA ILE A 405 47.35 -23.48 -3.56
C ILE A 405 48.38 -22.36 -3.66
N PHE A 406 47.95 -21.11 -3.51
CA PHE A 406 48.82 -19.92 -3.54
C PHE A 406 49.96 -19.99 -2.52
N TYR A 407 49.62 -20.16 -1.23
CA TYR A 407 50.63 -20.21 -0.17
C TYR A 407 51.48 -21.48 -0.22
N ASP A 408 50.95 -22.61 -0.69
CA ASP A 408 51.71 -23.86 -0.84
C ASP A 408 52.77 -23.77 -1.93
N ASN A 409 52.44 -23.20 -3.10
CA ASN A 409 53.41 -22.96 -4.18
C ASN A 409 54.55 -22.06 -3.72
N MET A 410 54.23 -20.94 -3.05
CA MET A 410 55.26 -20.05 -2.53
C MET A 410 56.14 -20.71 -1.45
N LYS A 411 55.52 -21.47 -0.55
CA LYS A 411 56.25 -22.17 0.50
C LYS A 411 57.24 -23.17 -0.10
N LYS A 412 56.82 -23.96 -1.09
CA LYS A 412 57.67 -24.93 -1.79
C LYS A 412 58.90 -24.28 -2.44
N ILE A 413 58.72 -23.15 -3.11
CA ILE A 413 59.83 -22.40 -3.74
C ILE A 413 60.80 -21.88 -2.66
N GLN A 414 60.27 -21.28 -1.59
CA GLN A 414 61.08 -20.79 -0.47
C GLN A 414 61.91 -21.90 0.20
N GLU A 415 61.32 -23.09 0.38
CA GLU A 415 62.00 -24.25 0.94
C GLU A 415 63.17 -24.68 0.04
N GLN A 416 62.98 -24.75 -1.29
CA GLN A 416 64.05 -25.07 -2.22
C GLN A 416 65.18 -24.02 -2.22
N PHE A 417 64.86 -22.72 -2.21
CA PHE A 417 65.89 -21.68 -2.08
C PHE A 417 66.68 -21.81 -0.78
N THR A 418 66.01 -22.18 0.33
CA THR A 418 66.68 -22.40 1.62
C THR A 418 67.64 -23.58 1.56
N GLU A 419 67.24 -24.67 0.89
CA GLU A 419 68.11 -25.82 0.66
C GLU A 419 69.30 -25.47 -0.23
N ILE A 420 69.07 -24.78 -1.35
CA ILE A 420 70.12 -24.31 -2.27
C ILE A 420 71.14 -23.45 -1.53
N ASN A 421 70.70 -22.51 -0.69
CA ASN A 421 71.60 -21.66 0.08
C ASN A 421 72.42 -22.48 1.11
N GLY A 422 71.84 -23.56 1.63
CA GLY A 422 72.56 -24.58 2.38
C GLY A 422 73.69 -25.26 1.58
N VAL A 423 73.43 -25.60 0.32
CA VAL A 423 74.43 -26.21 -0.60
C VAL A 423 75.47 -25.18 -1.06
N ALA A 424 75.07 -23.94 -1.34
CA ALA A 424 75.96 -22.82 -1.67
C ALA A 424 77.01 -22.57 -0.57
N ASN A 425 76.61 -22.70 0.69
CA ASN A 425 77.53 -22.65 1.83
C ASN A 425 78.54 -23.82 1.84
N GLN A 426 78.15 -24.99 1.35
CA GLN A 426 79.07 -26.13 1.17
C GLN A 426 80.06 -25.85 0.02
N PHE A 427 79.59 -25.30 -1.10
CA PHE A 427 80.43 -24.83 -2.19
C PHE A 427 81.49 -23.83 -1.71
N ASN A 428 81.11 -22.92 -0.81
CA ASN A 428 82.01 -21.95 -0.21
C ASN A 428 83.13 -22.60 0.63
N LYS A 429 82.81 -23.67 1.37
CA LYS A 429 83.79 -24.48 2.13
C LYS A 429 84.69 -25.26 1.19
N ILE A 430 84.13 -25.83 0.13
CA ILE A 430 84.87 -26.59 -0.89
C ILE A 430 85.82 -25.68 -1.66
N ARG A 431 85.40 -24.46 -2.01
CA ARG A 431 86.25 -23.43 -2.61
C ARG A 431 87.51 -23.16 -1.78
N LEU A 432 87.37 -23.04 -0.45
CA LEU A 432 88.50 -22.84 0.46
C LEU A 432 89.42 -24.07 0.52
N LEU A 433 88.85 -25.28 0.52
CA LEU A 433 89.62 -26.54 0.50
C LEU A 433 90.34 -26.75 -0.84
N ALA A 434 89.66 -26.46 -1.94
CA ALA A 434 90.19 -26.49 -3.29
C ALA A 434 91.41 -25.58 -3.39
N LYS A 435 91.31 -24.32 -2.90
CA LYS A 435 92.43 -23.38 -2.86
C LYS A 435 93.67 -23.91 -2.14
N ILE A 436 93.48 -24.60 -1.02
CA ILE A 436 94.57 -25.19 -0.23
C ILE A 436 95.24 -26.34 -1.00
N GLU A 437 94.45 -27.22 -1.62
CA GLU A 437 94.97 -28.36 -2.39
C GLU A 437 95.59 -27.94 -3.73
N PHE A 438 95.02 -26.95 -4.42
CA PHE A 438 95.58 -26.38 -5.64
C PHE A 438 96.94 -25.72 -5.42
N SER A 439 97.13 -25.03 -4.29
CA SER A 439 98.41 -24.42 -3.91
C SER A 439 99.53 -25.45 -3.66
N ARG A 440 99.19 -26.74 -3.49
CA ARG A 440 100.13 -27.84 -3.23
C ARG A 440 100.56 -28.60 -4.49
N MET A 441 99.95 -28.35 -5.64
CA MET A 441 100.23 -29.05 -6.89
C MET A 441 101.25 -28.30 -7.78
N PRO A 442 102.44 -28.86 -8.09
CA PRO A 442 103.47 -28.18 -8.89
C PRO A 442 103.17 -28.03 -10.39
N THR A 443 102.17 -28.74 -10.91
CA THR A 443 101.88 -28.88 -12.35
C THR A 443 100.41 -28.60 -12.72
N ALA A 444 99.57 -28.23 -11.76
CA ALA A 444 98.23 -27.74 -12.08
C ALA A 444 98.36 -26.31 -12.61
N LYS A 445 97.77 -26.02 -13.78
CA LYS A 445 97.68 -24.63 -14.25
C LYS A 445 96.88 -23.86 -13.21
N GLN A 446 97.48 -22.81 -12.66
CA GLN A 446 96.84 -21.92 -11.69
C GLN A 446 95.49 -21.40 -12.20
N SER A 447 95.37 -21.18 -13.53
CA SER A 447 94.10 -20.74 -14.14
C SER A 447 92.94 -21.71 -13.93
N PHE A 448 93.16 -23.03 -13.86
CA PHE A 448 92.06 -23.98 -13.71
C PHE A 448 91.40 -23.92 -12.31
N ALA A 449 92.19 -23.60 -11.29
CA ALA A 449 91.69 -23.36 -9.94
C ALA A 449 90.92 -22.04 -9.88
N ASP A 450 91.43 -21.03 -10.58
CA ASP A 450 90.83 -19.71 -10.70
C ASP A 450 89.49 -19.79 -11.46
N ASP A 451 89.36 -20.65 -12.48
CA ASP A 451 88.15 -20.88 -13.26
C ASP A 451 87.02 -21.50 -12.40
N ILE A 452 87.33 -22.55 -11.61
CA ILE A 452 86.37 -23.15 -10.66
C ILE A 452 86.01 -22.15 -9.54
N GLU A 453 86.97 -21.34 -9.08
CA GLU A 453 86.72 -20.32 -8.05
C GLU A 453 85.78 -19.21 -8.56
N ALA A 454 85.98 -18.77 -9.81
CA ALA A 454 85.11 -17.81 -10.47
C ALA A 454 83.69 -18.36 -10.63
N ALA A 455 83.56 -19.56 -11.21
CA ALA A 455 82.26 -20.17 -11.43
C ALA A 455 81.47 -20.45 -10.13
N ILE A 456 82.14 -20.90 -9.04
CA ILE A 456 81.50 -21.04 -7.72
C ILE A 456 81.05 -19.68 -7.17
N LYS A 457 81.85 -18.63 -7.37
CA LYS A 457 81.50 -17.29 -6.88
C LYS A 457 80.32 -16.70 -7.66
N ASP A 458 80.32 -16.87 -8.97
CA ASP A 458 79.25 -16.39 -9.86
C ASP A 458 77.95 -17.15 -9.56
N PHE A 459 78.03 -18.47 -9.34
CA PHE A 459 76.92 -19.28 -8.85
C PHE A 459 76.33 -18.73 -7.54
N ILE A 460 77.16 -18.49 -6.52
CA ILE A 460 76.68 -17.98 -5.22
C ILE A 460 76.03 -16.61 -5.38
N ASN A 461 76.66 -15.69 -6.13
CA ASN A 461 76.12 -14.35 -6.32
C ASN A 461 74.77 -14.37 -7.05
N SER A 462 74.66 -15.18 -8.11
CA SER A 462 73.43 -15.31 -8.89
C SER A 462 72.33 -16.00 -8.09
N SER A 463 72.66 -17.04 -7.32
CA SER A 463 71.72 -17.71 -6.42
C SER A 463 71.19 -16.77 -5.32
N ASP A 464 72.07 -15.98 -4.69
CA ASP A 464 71.69 -14.98 -3.70
C ASP A 464 70.82 -13.87 -4.32
N HIS A 465 71.10 -13.49 -5.57
CA HIS A 465 70.30 -12.50 -6.29
C HIS A 465 68.89 -13.03 -6.59
N ASN A 466 68.80 -14.26 -7.09
CA ASN A 466 67.54 -14.93 -7.42
C ASN A 466 66.65 -15.09 -6.19
N GLN A 467 67.23 -15.54 -5.07
CA GLN A 467 66.50 -15.65 -3.82
C GLN A 467 65.96 -14.30 -3.32
N ARG A 468 66.68 -13.19 -3.53
CA ARG A 468 66.18 -11.85 -3.15
C ARG A 468 65.02 -11.43 -4.03
N LEU A 469 65.15 -11.56 -5.35
CA LEU A 469 64.07 -11.24 -6.29
C LEU A 469 62.81 -12.04 -5.97
N TYR A 470 62.96 -13.36 -5.76
CA TYR A 470 61.83 -14.20 -5.34
C TYR A 470 61.24 -13.77 -3.99
N SER A 471 62.08 -13.42 -3.01
CA SER A 471 61.61 -12.97 -1.70
C SER A 471 60.84 -11.66 -1.78
N ASP A 472 61.25 -10.73 -2.64
CA ASP A 472 60.58 -9.45 -2.84
C ASP A 472 59.22 -9.67 -3.53
N LEU A 473 59.20 -10.46 -4.62
CA LEU A 473 57.98 -10.88 -5.31
C LEU A 473 57.00 -11.58 -4.35
N LYS A 474 57.50 -12.51 -3.53
CA LYS A 474 56.69 -13.23 -2.55
C LYS A 474 56.02 -12.28 -1.55
N VAL A 475 56.78 -11.36 -0.95
CA VAL A 475 56.24 -10.42 0.05
C VAL A 475 55.15 -9.56 -0.59
N HIS A 476 55.40 -9.06 -1.80
CA HIS A 476 54.43 -8.23 -2.52
C HIS A 476 53.13 -8.99 -2.79
N LEU A 477 53.22 -10.18 -3.40
CA LEU A 477 52.06 -11.02 -3.69
C LEU A 477 51.30 -11.45 -2.42
N GLU A 478 52.00 -11.79 -1.33
CA GLU A 478 51.37 -12.14 -0.05
C GLU A 478 50.62 -10.96 0.58
N GLU A 479 51.16 -9.75 0.50
CA GLU A 479 50.52 -8.53 1.00
C GLU A 479 49.27 -8.19 0.19
N ASN A 480 49.38 -8.19 -1.14
CA ASN A 480 48.27 -7.92 -2.03
C ASN A 480 47.14 -8.95 -1.81
N TYR A 481 47.45 -10.25 -1.81
CA TYR A 481 46.45 -11.30 -1.63
C TYR A 481 45.76 -11.20 -0.26
N LYS A 482 46.50 -10.84 0.79
CA LYS A 482 45.94 -10.63 2.13
C LYS A 482 44.98 -9.45 2.19
N GLN A 483 45.29 -8.34 1.49
CA GLN A 483 44.39 -7.19 1.40
C GLN A 483 43.10 -7.57 0.67
N PHE A 484 43.22 -8.26 -0.47
CA PHE A 484 42.07 -8.78 -1.21
C PHE A 484 41.18 -9.68 -0.33
N MET A 485 41.77 -10.69 0.35
CA MET A 485 41.03 -11.59 1.25
C MET A 485 40.22 -10.85 2.33
N ALA A 486 40.78 -9.77 2.91
CA ALA A 486 40.10 -8.99 3.95
C ALA A 486 38.90 -8.22 3.38
N ILE A 487 39.08 -7.63 2.20
CA ILE A 487 38.03 -6.91 1.47
C ILE A 487 36.91 -7.88 1.06
N SER A 488 37.26 -8.98 0.39
CA SER A 488 36.29 -9.98 -0.08
C SER A 488 35.46 -10.55 1.06
N SER A 489 36.09 -10.89 2.20
CA SER A 489 35.34 -11.39 3.38
C SER A 489 34.31 -10.38 3.86
N LYS A 490 34.68 -9.10 3.94
CA LYS A 490 33.77 -8.03 4.37
C LYS A 490 32.64 -7.83 3.35
N THR A 491 32.95 -7.82 2.06
CA THR A 491 31.94 -7.68 0.99
C THR A 491 30.94 -8.82 1.02
N ARG A 492 31.41 -10.07 1.16
CA ARG A 492 30.54 -11.26 1.30
C ARG A 492 29.63 -11.19 2.52
N ASP A 493 30.14 -10.76 3.67
CA ASP A 493 29.32 -10.59 4.87
C ASP A 493 28.18 -9.58 4.63
N THR A 494 28.47 -8.47 3.94
CA THR A 494 27.45 -7.50 3.54
C THR A 494 26.45 -8.11 2.55
N ILE A 495 26.90 -8.82 1.51
CA ILE A 495 26.02 -9.46 0.51
C ILE A 495 25.05 -10.42 1.20
N ASN A 496 25.54 -11.28 2.09
CA ASN A 496 24.71 -12.24 2.82
C ASN A 496 23.66 -11.55 3.72
N GLN A 497 24.06 -10.51 4.47
CA GLN A 497 23.11 -9.71 5.26
C GLN A 497 22.06 -9.02 4.38
N SER A 498 22.42 -8.69 3.14
CA SER A 498 21.53 -8.02 2.20
C SER A 498 20.52 -8.97 1.59
N ASN A 499 20.94 -10.18 1.22
CA ASN A 499 20.04 -11.22 0.72
C ASN A 499 18.98 -11.59 1.78
N GLU A 500 19.37 -11.74 3.05
CA GLU A 500 18.44 -12.02 4.15
C GLU A 500 17.35 -10.93 4.27
N VAL A 501 17.75 -9.67 4.14
CA VAL A 501 16.85 -8.52 4.18
C VAL A 501 15.92 -8.47 2.98
N ILE A 502 16.47 -8.66 1.79
CA ILE A 502 15.72 -8.58 0.54
C ILE A 502 14.59 -9.62 0.60
N ALA A 503 14.89 -10.84 1.07
CA ALA A 503 13.89 -11.88 1.31
C ALA A 503 12.84 -11.46 2.36
N GLU A 504 13.25 -10.95 3.53
CA GLU A 504 12.31 -10.49 4.56
C GLU A 504 11.40 -9.34 4.05
N SER A 505 11.95 -8.45 3.23
CA SER A 505 11.23 -7.32 2.66
C SER A 505 10.27 -7.75 1.56
N GLU A 506 10.63 -8.74 0.75
CA GLU A 506 9.75 -9.35 -0.25
C GLU A 506 8.49 -9.95 0.41
N ASP A 507 8.67 -10.74 1.47
CA ASP A 507 7.57 -11.33 2.23
C ASP A 507 6.64 -10.25 2.81
N LYS A 508 7.21 -9.17 3.37
CA LYS A 508 6.45 -8.04 3.87
C LYS A 508 5.70 -7.32 2.77
N LEU A 509 6.32 -7.07 1.61
CA LEU A 509 5.67 -6.43 0.46
C LEU A 509 4.48 -7.25 -0.05
N LEU A 510 4.62 -8.58 -0.12
CA LEU A 510 3.53 -9.48 -0.53
C LEU A 510 2.38 -9.50 0.49
N LEU A 511 2.71 -9.50 1.78
CA LEU A 511 1.72 -9.38 2.84
C LEU A 511 0.96 -8.05 2.69
N THR A 512 1.68 -6.96 2.49
CA THR A 512 1.13 -5.63 2.33
C THR A 512 0.19 -5.53 1.15
N LYS A 513 0.61 -6.06 -0.01
CA LYS A 513 -0.23 -6.16 -1.20
C LYS A 513 -1.57 -6.85 -0.92
N ARG A 514 -1.56 -7.95 -0.17
CA ARG A 514 -2.78 -8.69 0.19
C ARG A 514 -3.67 -7.88 1.12
N LEU A 515 -3.12 -7.28 2.17
CA LEU A 515 -3.88 -6.50 3.14
C LEU A 515 -4.56 -5.30 2.50
N ILE A 516 -3.86 -4.59 1.61
CA ILE A 516 -4.43 -3.49 0.81
C ILE A 516 -5.65 -3.99 0.03
N LYS A 517 -5.50 -5.12 -0.67
CA LYS A 517 -6.59 -5.69 -1.47
C LYS A 517 -7.80 -6.05 -0.62
N GLU A 518 -7.60 -6.69 0.54
CA GLU A 518 -8.68 -7.07 1.45
C GLU A 518 -9.40 -5.84 2.01
N ALA A 519 -8.66 -4.81 2.41
CA ALA A 519 -9.24 -3.58 2.96
C ALA A 519 -10.03 -2.77 1.91
N ILE A 520 -9.56 -2.70 0.66
CA ILE A 520 -10.34 -2.06 -0.44
C ILE A 520 -11.64 -2.82 -0.71
N GLN A 521 -11.60 -4.16 -0.68
CA GLN A 521 -12.78 -4.98 -0.92
C GLN A 521 -13.82 -4.82 0.19
N ALA A 522 -13.38 -4.71 1.45
CA ALA A 522 -14.23 -4.39 2.58
C ALA A 522 -14.87 -3.01 2.38
N LEU A 523 -14.06 -1.99 2.11
CA LEU A 523 -14.54 -0.63 1.87
C LEU A 523 -15.57 -0.55 0.74
N GLN A 524 -15.30 -1.20 -0.39
CA GLN A 524 -16.23 -1.23 -1.52
C GLN A 524 -17.55 -1.91 -1.18
N GLN A 525 -17.51 -2.95 -0.34
CA GLN A 525 -18.71 -3.62 0.14
C GLN A 525 -19.53 -2.69 1.04
N SER A 526 -18.89 -2.03 2.01
CA SER A 526 -19.51 -1.05 2.91
C SER A 526 -20.23 0.07 2.15
N ILE A 527 -19.59 0.63 1.11
CA ILE A 527 -20.21 1.64 0.24
C ILE A 527 -21.44 1.10 -0.50
N ASN A 528 -21.35 -0.11 -1.06
CA ASN A 528 -22.47 -0.69 -1.82
C ASN A 528 -23.67 -0.95 -0.92
N ASP A 529 -23.44 -1.39 0.32
CA ASP A 529 -24.49 -1.63 1.30
C ASP A 529 -25.16 -0.30 1.71
N LEU A 530 -24.37 0.76 1.91
CA LEU A 530 -24.86 2.11 2.20
C LEU A 530 -25.71 2.70 1.06
N VAL A 531 -25.24 2.59 -0.19
CA VAL A 531 -26.01 3.01 -1.39
C VAL A 531 -27.32 2.24 -1.49
N SER A 532 -27.30 0.93 -1.21
CA SER A 532 -28.49 0.09 -1.27
C SER A 532 -29.54 0.51 -0.23
N GLU A 533 -29.13 0.79 1.02
CA GLU A 533 -30.04 1.23 2.08
C GLU A 533 -30.70 2.58 1.74
N VAL A 534 -29.94 3.58 1.27
CA VAL A 534 -30.49 4.88 0.85
C VAL A 534 -31.42 4.75 -0.35
N THR A 535 -31.07 3.92 -1.33
CA THR A 535 -31.92 3.64 -2.50
C THR A 535 -33.26 3.02 -2.07
N MET A 536 -33.23 2.10 -1.10
CA MET A 536 -34.44 1.46 -0.58
C MET A 536 -35.37 2.47 0.11
N VAL A 537 -34.83 3.39 0.91
CA VAL A 537 -35.65 4.43 1.55
C VAL A 537 -36.26 5.37 0.51
N ASN A 538 -35.50 5.80 -0.49
CA ASN A 538 -36.00 6.64 -1.59
C ASN A 538 -37.17 5.97 -2.33
N GLN A 539 -37.09 4.67 -2.61
CA GLN A 539 -38.19 3.93 -3.25
C GLN A 539 -39.46 3.90 -2.39
N GLN A 540 -39.34 3.85 -1.06
CA GLN A 540 -40.48 3.82 -0.15
C GLN A 540 -41.14 5.18 0.06
N ILE A 541 -40.40 6.28 -0.10
CA ILE A 541 -40.95 7.64 -0.13
C ILE A 541 -41.96 7.77 -1.28
N ASP A 542 -41.66 7.17 -2.44
CA ASP A 542 -42.55 7.21 -3.61
C ASP A 542 -43.92 6.55 -3.34
N GLU A 543 -43.96 5.54 -2.48
CA GLU A 543 -45.21 4.88 -2.07
C GLU A 543 -46.10 5.80 -1.22
N CYS A 544 -45.51 6.74 -0.47
CA CYS A 544 -46.24 7.70 0.37
C CYS A 544 -46.90 8.84 -0.42
N HIS A 545 -46.50 9.10 -1.66
CA HIS A 545 -47.23 10.04 -2.52
C HIS A 545 -48.67 9.59 -2.81
N THR A 546 -48.98 8.29 -2.63
CA THR A 546 -50.37 7.79 -2.73
C THR A 546 -51.30 8.39 -1.66
N LEU A 547 -50.77 8.77 -0.48
CA LEU A 547 -51.52 9.43 0.58
C LEU A 547 -52.08 10.78 0.15
N GLN A 548 -51.43 11.45 -0.81
CA GLN A 548 -51.92 12.73 -1.32
C GLN A 548 -53.23 12.55 -2.08
N THR A 549 -53.35 11.46 -2.84
CA THR A 549 -54.57 11.15 -3.58
C THR A 549 -55.71 10.79 -2.63
N GLU A 550 -55.41 10.03 -1.57
CA GLU A 550 -56.37 9.67 -0.52
C GLU A 550 -56.87 10.91 0.24
N GLY A 551 -55.95 11.81 0.62
CA GLY A 551 -56.29 13.06 1.29
C GLY A 551 -57.10 14.02 0.42
N GLN A 552 -56.78 14.12 -0.88
CA GLN A 552 -57.57 14.91 -1.83
C GLN A 552 -58.99 14.38 -1.98
N SER A 553 -59.18 13.05 -1.97
CA SER A 553 -60.52 12.46 -2.00
C SER A 553 -61.38 12.86 -0.80
N VAL A 554 -60.78 13.03 0.39
CA VAL A 554 -61.49 13.52 1.58
C VAL A 554 -61.87 15.00 1.42
N ILE A 555 -60.98 15.84 0.87
CA ILE A 555 -61.25 17.25 0.57
C ILE A 555 -62.42 17.37 -0.42
N ASP A 556 -62.38 16.63 -1.52
CA ASP A 556 -63.41 16.63 -2.56
C ASP A 556 -64.76 16.16 -1.99
N SER A 557 -64.73 15.12 -1.14
CA SER A 557 -65.93 14.61 -0.47
C SER A 557 -66.54 15.63 0.49
N LEU A 558 -65.74 16.35 1.27
CA LEU A 558 -66.23 17.41 2.16
C LEU A 558 -66.78 18.61 1.37
N GLU A 559 -66.22 18.91 0.21
CA GLU A 559 -66.77 19.92 -0.70
C GLU A 559 -68.14 19.53 -1.25
N GLU A 560 -68.29 18.28 -1.70
CA GLU A 560 -69.58 17.74 -2.15
C GLU A 560 -70.64 17.85 -1.04
N PHE A 561 -70.29 17.47 0.19
CA PHE A 561 -71.21 17.57 1.33
C PHE A 561 -71.61 19.00 1.65
N LYS A 562 -70.64 19.93 1.62
CA LYS A 562 -70.91 21.35 1.84
C LYS A 562 -71.91 21.88 0.82
N LEU A 563 -71.73 21.55 -0.47
CA LEU A 563 -72.66 21.95 -1.52
C LEU A 563 -74.05 21.34 -1.32
N GLU A 564 -74.16 20.05 -1.01
CA GLU A 564 -75.44 19.38 -0.74
C GLU A 564 -76.18 19.99 0.46
N VAL A 565 -75.46 20.34 1.54
CA VAL A 565 -76.03 20.99 2.73
C VAL A 565 -76.47 22.43 2.43
N ILE A 566 -75.72 23.18 1.63
CA ILE A 566 -76.10 24.54 1.20
C ILE A 566 -77.36 24.50 0.35
N GLU A 567 -77.45 23.60 -0.64
CA GLU A 567 -78.66 23.45 -1.47
C GLU A 567 -79.88 23.08 -0.62
N LEU A 568 -79.70 22.21 0.38
CA LEU A 568 -80.76 21.84 1.31
C LEU A 568 -81.17 23.03 2.20
N LYS A 569 -80.21 23.81 2.71
CA LYS A 569 -80.43 25.03 3.48
C LYS A 569 -81.25 26.04 2.68
N GLU A 570 -80.88 26.30 1.43
CA GLU A 570 -81.61 27.22 0.54
C GLU A 570 -83.07 26.78 0.35
N SER A 571 -83.33 25.47 0.16
CA SER A 571 -84.69 24.94 0.03
C SER A 571 -85.53 25.15 1.31
N TYR A 572 -84.94 24.99 2.49
CA TYR A 572 -85.63 25.24 3.76
C TYR A 572 -85.81 26.73 4.08
N LEU A 573 -84.88 27.60 3.65
CA LEU A 573 -85.03 29.07 3.74
C LEU A 573 -86.21 29.56 2.89
N GLU A 574 -86.33 29.06 1.66
CA GLU A 574 -87.46 29.35 0.78
C GLU A 574 -88.79 28.84 1.36
N LYS A 575 -88.80 27.62 1.95
CA LYS A 575 -89.97 27.03 2.61
C LYS A 575 -90.41 27.83 3.85
N ALA A 576 -89.45 28.35 4.62
CA ALA A 576 -89.69 29.14 5.84
C ALA A 576 -89.95 30.63 5.58
N GLY A 577 -89.67 31.12 4.36
CA GLY A 577 -89.83 32.53 3.96
C GLY A 577 -88.81 33.48 4.59
N LEU A 578 -87.57 33.02 4.77
CA LEU A 578 -86.47 33.75 5.40
C LEU A 578 -85.38 34.10 4.36
N GLU A 579 -84.82 35.31 4.42
CA GLU A 579 -83.72 35.74 3.53
C GLU A 579 -82.34 35.26 4.02
N SER A 580 -82.17 35.09 5.33
CA SER A 580 -80.96 34.52 5.94
C SER A 580 -81.29 33.83 7.27
N TRP A 581 -80.44 32.88 7.66
CA TRP A 581 -80.48 32.20 8.95
C TRP A 581 -79.04 32.02 9.44
N GLU A 582 -78.74 32.65 10.57
CA GLU A 582 -77.46 32.59 11.27
C GLU A 582 -77.70 31.91 12.63
N GLU A 583 -76.92 30.88 12.93
CA GLU A 583 -76.96 30.17 14.22
C GLU A 583 -76.20 30.98 15.29
N HIS A 584 -76.58 30.83 16.56
CA HIS A 584 -75.78 31.31 17.70
C HIS A 584 -74.93 30.16 18.25
N ASN A 585 -73.61 30.32 18.19
CA ASN A 585 -72.67 29.23 17.93
C ASN A 585 -72.07 28.55 19.17
N GLU A 586 -72.88 28.06 20.11
CA GLU A 586 -72.36 27.31 21.28
C GLU A 586 -71.76 25.95 20.88
N ARG A 587 -72.31 25.28 19.85
CA ARG A 587 -71.87 23.93 19.42
C ARG A 587 -70.53 23.93 18.70
N LEU A 588 -70.26 24.92 17.84
CA LEU A 588 -68.95 25.04 17.20
C LEU A 588 -67.87 25.47 18.19
N GLN A 589 -68.21 26.30 19.19
CA GLN A 589 -67.27 26.64 20.26
C GLN A 589 -66.81 25.38 21.02
N GLU A 590 -67.70 24.42 21.30
CA GLU A 590 -67.33 23.14 21.94
C GLU A 590 -66.38 22.28 21.09
N LEU A 591 -66.53 22.30 19.76
CA LEU A 591 -65.64 21.59 18.83
C LEU A 591 -64.27 22.27 18.72
N VAL A 592 -64.26 23.60 18.65
CA VAL A 592 -63.05 24.41 18.47
C VAL A 592 -62.15 24.44 19.72
N ILE A 593 -62.73 24.31 20.92
CA ILE A 593 -61.97 24.18 22.19
C ILE A 593 -61.02 22.97 22.17
N GLN A 594 -61.27 21.97 21.33
CA GLN A 594 -60.43 20.77 21.22
C GLN A 594 -59.15 21.00 20.40
N PHE A 595 -58.99 22.15 19.76
CA PHE A 595 -57.78 22.46 18.99
C PHE A 595 -56.58 22.74 19.89
N THR A 596 -55.54 21.93 19.66
CA THR A 596 -54.29 21.98 20.41
C THR A 596 -53.20 22.71 19.64
N ASN A 597 -53.29 22.77 18.31
CA ASN A 597 -52.28 23.36 17.44
C ASN A 597 -52.62 24.81 17.02
N TYR A 598 -51.59 25.64 16.85
CA TYR A 598 -51.70 27.01 16.31
C TYR A 598 -52.40 27.04 14.94
N LEU A 599 -52.03 26.14 14.02
CA LEU A 599 -52.58 26.14 12.66
C LEU A 599 -54.08 25.81 12.65
N GLU A 600 -54.50 24.89 13.52
CA GLU A 600 -55.92 24.55 13.72
C GLU A 600 -56.70 25.77 14.26
N ARG A 601 -56.19 26.42 15.33
CA ARG A 601 -56.82 27.58 15.94
C ARG A 601 -56.90 28.79 15.00
N LYS A 602 -55.86 29.03 14.20
CA LYS A 602 -55.83 30.09 13.19
C LYS A 602 -56.84 29.83 12.09
N THR A 603 -56.88 28.60 11.56
CA THR A 603 -57.85 28.20 10.52
C THR A 603 -59.29 28.36 11.02
N ALA A 604 -59.56 28.01 12.27
CA ALA A 604 -60.88 28.17 12.87
C ALA A 604 -61.29 29.64 13.08
N GLN A 605 -60.34 30.50 13.47
CA GLN A 605 -60.55 31.93 13.65
C GLN A 605 -60.81 32.66 12.32
N ASP A 606 -60.13 32.25 11.25
CA ASP A 606 -60.24 32.88 9.92
C ASP A 606 -61.53 32.49 9.19
N GLU A 607 -62.12 31.33 9.51
CA GLU A 607 -63.29 30.78 8.81
C GLU A 607 -64.61 30.98 9.58
N ILE A 608 -64.57 31.35 10.87
CA ILE A 608 -65.77 31.57 11.68
C ILE A 608 -65.76 32.97 12.32
N ASP A 609 -66.57 33.88 11.76
CA ASP A 609 -66.58 35.32 12.10
C ASP A 609 -66.98 35.65 13.56
N ASP A 610 -67.69 34.76 14.25
CA ASP A 610 -68.27 34.98 15.61
C ASP A 610 -67.58 34.16 16.73
N LEU A 611 -66.35 33.70 16.48
CA LEU A 611 -65.55 32.91 17.42
C LEU A 611 -64.37 33.74 17.96
N ASP A 612 -64.23 33.82 19.28
CA ASP A 612 -63.08 34.47 19.96
C ASP A 612 -62.11 33.37 20.43
N ILE A 613 -61.14 33.02 19.59
CA ILE A 613 -60.18 31.93 19.84
C ILE A 613 -58.81 32.54 20.14
N GLU A 614 -58.17 32.12 21.23
CA GLU A 614 -56.78 32.49 21.51
C GLU A 614 -55.84 31.73 20.56
N VAL A 615 -55.52 32.32 19.41
CA VAL A 615 -54.74 31.67 18.32
C VAL A 615 -53.31 31.33 18.74
N GLY A 616 -52.69 32.09 19.66
CA GLY A 616 -51.30 31.91 20.07
C GLY A 616 -50.28 32.39 19.02
N SER A 617 -49.00 32.01 19.14
CA SER A 617 -47.92 32.42 18.21
C SER A 617 -47.54 31.32 17.21
N GLU A 618 -47.18 31.74 15.98
CA GLU A 618 -46.63 30.89 14.92
C GLU A 618 -45.25 30.36 15.37
N GLY A 619 -45.23 29.13 15.90
CA GLY A 619 -44.07 28.53 16.59
C GLY A 619 -44.27 28.34 18.10
N GLY A 620 -45.49 28.02 18.53
CA GLY A 620 -45.88 27.90 19.93
C GLY A 620 -44.87 27.13 20.79
N GLU A 621 -44.52 27.73 21.94
CA GLU A 621 -43.84 27.06 23.04
C GLU A 621 -44.50 25.70 23.28
N LEU A 622 -43.68 24.64 23.21
CA LEU A 622 -43.99 23.33 23.75
C LEU A 622 -44.64 23.49 25.13
N THR A 623 -45.96 23.34 25.20
CA THR A 623 -46.60 23.05 26.47
C THR A 623 -46.44 21.54 26.67
N LEU A 624 -45.27 21.15 27.20
CA LEU A 624 -45.05 19.82 27.77
C LEU A 624 -46.10 19.60 28.87
N PHE A 625 -47.04 18.68 28.63
CA PHE A 625 -47.89 18.11 29.67
C PHE A 625 -47.40 16.72 30.05
#